data_AF-A0A924W5L7-F1
#
_entry.id   AF-A0A924W5L7-F1
#
_cell.length_a   1.000
_cell.length_b   1.000
_cell.length_c   1.000
_cell.angle_alpha   90.00
_cell.angle_beta   90.00
_cell.angle_gamma   90.00
#
_symmetry.space_group_name_H-M   'P 1'
#
loop_
_entity.id
_entity.type
_entity.pdbx_description
1 polymer ?
#
loop_
_entity_poly.entity_id
_entity_poly.type
_entity_poly.pdbx_seq_one_letter_code
_entity_poly.pdbx_strand_id
1 'polypeptide(L)'
;DTLQGAQASADGTRFVVVSWGTVDNAHPEVQIFDRSLALIGSIDTPGSPYAVDMTANGRYVVVGGKHVHANTFGNGSDAYSYRIGPVPVCLCDWNAVDGVNSRDFFDFLTDFFENKADYNQDAFMNSQDLFDFLGCFFAGC
;
A
#
# COMPACT_ATOMS: atom_id res chain seq x y z
N ASP A 1 24.51 -1.78 13.88
CA ASP A 1 23.10 -1.47 13.62
C ASP A 1 22.45 -0.97 14.90
N THR A 2 21.53 -0.01 14.79
CA THR A 2 20.78 0.53 15.92
C THR A 2 19.32 0.74 15.51
N LEU A 3 18.39 0.12 16.23
CA LEU A 3 16.96 0.34 16.05
C LEU A 3 16.56 1.78 16.39
N GLN A 4 15.75 2.41 15.55
CA GLN A 4 15.26 3.78 15.73
C GLN A 4 13.76 3.83 16.01
N GLY A 5 13.00 2.87 15.48
CA GLY A 5 11.56 2.86 15.66
C GLY A 5 10.95 1.52 15.33
N ALA A 6 9.77 1.28 15.89
CA ALA A 6 8.94 0.14 15.57
C ALA A 6 7.47 0.52 15.69
N GLN A 7 6.63 -0.13 14.88
CA GLN A 7 5.17 -0.03 14.97
C GLN A 7 4.56 -1.42 14.81
N ALA A 8 3.38 -1.60 15.38
CA ALA A 8 2.56 -2.79 15.19
C ALA A 8 1.18 -2.38 14.67
N SER A 9 0.59 -3.20 13.81
CA SER A 9 -0.81 -3.04 13.45
C SER A 9 -1.72 -3.26 14.67
N ALA A 10 -2.90 -2.65 14.67
CA ALA A 10 -3.84 -2.72 15.78
C ALA A 10 -4.33 -4.15 16.08
N ASP A 11 -4.38 -5.01 15.07
CA ASP A 11 -4.72 -6.43 15.19
C ASP A 11 -3.52 -7.33 15.59
N GLY A 12 -2.32 -6.74 15.70
CA GLY A 12 -1.08 -7.44 16.06
C GLY A 12 -0.68 -8.52 15.05
N THR A 13 -1.01 -8.34 13.77
CA THR A 13 -0.64 -9.28 12.69
C THR A 13 0.55 -8.81 11.86
N ARG A 14 0.94 -7.53 11.98
CA ARG A 14 2.03 -6.91 11.22
C ARG A 14 2.90 -6.07 12.15
N PHE A 15 4.20 -6.07 11.90
CA PHE A 15 5.19 -5.34 12.66
C PHE A 15 6.18 -4.70 11.68
N VAL A 16 6.52 -3.43 11.88
CA VAL A 16 7.63 -2.79 11.18
C VAL A 16 8.69 -2.39 12.19
N VAL A 17 9.94 -2.58 11.82
CA VAL A 17 11.09 -2.05 12.53
C VAL A 17 11.95 -1.26 11.56
N VAL A 18 12.53 -0.16 12.05
CA VAL A 18 13.48 0.64 11.30
C VAL A 18 14.77 0.78 12.09
N SER A 19 15.89 0.71 11.39
CA SER A 19 17.23 0.86 11.96
C SER A 19 18.08 1.83 11.13
N TRP A 20 19.27 2.18 11.59
CA TRP A 20 20.22 2.97 10.80
C TRP A 20 20.98 2.16 9.75
N GLY A 21 20.84 0.84 9.78
CA GLY A 21 21.58 -0.06 8.92
C GLY A 21 22.96 -0.38 9.46
N THR A 22 23.68 -1.13 8.65
CA THR A 22 25.06 -1.56 8.91
C THR A 22 25.97 -1.06 7.80
N VAL A 23 27.25 -0.81 8.12
CA VAL A 23 28.24 -0.35 7.13
C VAL A 23 28.39 -1.30 5.93
N ASP A 24 28.19 -2.60 6.16
CA ASP A 24 28.26 -3.65 5.14
C ASP A 24 26.92 -3.96 4.47
N ASN A 25 25.87 -3.18 4.77
CA ASN A 25 24.49 -3.38 4.31
C ASN A 25 24.02 -4.85 4.47
N ALA A 26 24.26 -5.45 5.64
CA ALA A 26 23.95 -6.85 5.93
C ALA A 26 22.44 -7.15 5.92
N HIS A 27 21.59 -6.14 6.05
CA HIS A 27 20.14 -6.23 5.97
C HIS A 27 19.54 -4.85 5.63
N PRO A 28 18.33 -4.80 5.04
CA PRO A 28 17.64 -3.54 4.80
C PRO A 28 17.30 -2.83 6.12
N GLU A 29 17.29 -1.50 6.09
CA GLU A 29 17.01 -0.67 7.27
C GLU A 29 15.55 -0.72 7.70
N VAL A 30 14.62 -0.87 6.74
CA VAL A 30 13.19 -1.01 7.01
C VAL A 30 12.80 -2.47 6.79
N GLN A 31 12.27 -3.09 7.83
CA GLN A 31 11.86 -4.50 7.78
C GLN A 31 10.45 -4.66 8.32
N ILE A 32 9.62 -5.40 7.59
CA ILE A 32 8.22 -5.63 7.91
C ILE A 32 8.02 -7.13 8.09
N PHE A 33 7.51 -7.52 9.24
CA PHE A 33 7.29 -8.90 9.63
C PHE A 33 5.80 -9.18 9.84
N ASP A 34 5.41 -10.43 9.60
CA ASP A 34 4.17 -10.96 10.15
C ASP A 34 4.38 -11.57 11.54
N ARG A 35 3.29 -12.01 12.18
CA ARG A 35 3.33 -12.63 13.52
C ARG A 35 4.05 -13.98 13.60
N SER A 36 4.37 -14.59 12.46
CA SER A 36 5.18 -15.81 12.39
C SER A 36 6.68 -15.53 12.28
N LEU A 37 7.07 -14.24 12.37
CA LEU A 37 8.44 -13.74 12.17
C LEU A 37 8.91 -13.85 10.71
N ALA A 38 8.00 -14.05 9.76
CA ALA A 38 8.35 -14.03 8.35
C ALA A 38 8.54 -12.57 7.90
N LEU A 39 9.65 -12.30 7.20
CA LEU A 39 9.87 -11.02 6.52
C LEU A 39 8.93 -10.95 5.29
N ILE A 40 7.99 -10.03 5.32
CA ILE A 40 6.93 -9.86 4.30
C ILE A 40 7.08 -8.56 3.50
N GLY A 41 8.04 -7.71 3.87
CA GLY A 41 8.36 -6.49 3.16
C GLY A 41 9.62 -5.82 3.70
N SER A 42 10.28 -5.03 2.85
CA SER A 42 11.47 -4.28 3.26
C SER A 42 11.71 -3.08 2.34
N ILE A 43 12.48 -2.11 2.85
CA ILE A 43 13.05 -1.02 2.07
C ILE A 43 14.53 -0.95 2.46
N ASP A 44 15.40 -1.14 1.46
CA ASP A 44 16.83 -0.86 1.56
C ASP A 44 17.00 0.63 1.22
N THR A 45 17.46 1.40 2.19
CA THR A 45 17.49 2.86 2.10
C THR A 45 18.95 3.33 1.92
N PRO A 46 19.22 4.30 1.03
CA PRO A 46 20.56 4.86 0.86
C PRO A 46 21.03 5.67 2.08
N GLY A 47 20.12 6.03 2.98
CA GLY A 47 20.36 6.81 4.19
C GLY A 47 19.83 6.10 5.44
N SER A 48 19.71 6.84 6.53
CA SER A 48 19.26 6.27 7.81
C SER A 48 17.81 6.69 8.12
N PRO A 49 16.90 5.74 8.34
CA PRO A 49 15.61 5.99 8.98
C PRO A 49 15.72 6.62 10.37
N TYR A 50 14.76 7.48 10.71
CA TYR A 50 14.63 8.11 12.03
C TYR A 50 13.24 7.98 12.63
N ALA A 51 12.22 7.86 11.78
CA ALA A 51 10.84 7.75 12.19
C ALA A 51 10.11 6.74 11.32
N VAL A 52 9.16 6.04 11.93
CA VAL A 52 8.26 5.14 11.22
C VAL A 52 6.86 5.29 11.81
N ASP A 53 5.87 5.26 10.93
CA ASP A 53 4.47 5.14 11.29
C ASP A 53 3.80 4.05 10.45
N MET A 54 2.79 3.39 11.02
CA MET A 54 2.01 2.34 10.36
C MET A 54 0.53 2.61 10.55
N THR A 55 -0.26 2.49 9.49
CA THR A 55 -1.71 2.57 9.61
C THR A 55 -2.24 1.47 10.52
N ALA A 56 -3.29 1.75 11.29
CA ALA A 56 -3.84 0.81 12.27
C ALA A 56 -4.20 -0.57 11.67
N ASN A 57 -4.65 -0.61 10.41
CA ASN A 57 -4.95 -1.85 9.69
C ASN A 57 -3.71 -2.59 9.16
N GLY A 58 -2.50 -2.09 9.42
CA GLY A 58 -1.24 -2.69 8.99
C GLY A 58 -0.99 -2.67 7.48
N ARG A 59 -1.69 -1.82 6.72
CA ARG A 59 -1.59 -1.79 5.25
C ARG A 59 -0.54 -0.85 4.71
N TYR A 60 -0.31 0.29 5.37
CA TYR A 60 0.65 1.28 4.90
C TYR A 60 1.66 1.58 6.00
N VAL A 61 2.91 1.71 5.58
CA VAL A 61 4.02 2.15 6.41
C VAL A 61 4.59 3.41 5.76
N VAL A 62 4.88 4.43 6.57
CA VAL A 62 5.64 5.59 6.15
C VAL A 62 6.91 5.66 6.98
N VAL A 63 8.04 5.86 6.30
CA VAL A 63 9.35 5.99 6.93
C VAL A 63 9.93 7.35 6.59
N GLY A 64 10.29 8.10 7.62
CA GLY A 64 11.05 9.33 7.51
C GLY A 64 12.50 9.06 7.84
N GLY A 65 13.41 9.51 6.99
CA GLY A 65 14.83 9.31 7.13
C GLY A 65 15.66 10.49 6.67
N LYS A 66 16.97 10.29 6.69
CA LYS A 66 17.93 11.27 6.22
C LYS A 66 19.02 10.61 5.38
N HIS A 67 19.28 11.18 4.22
CA HIS A 67 20.27 10.68 3.28
C HIS A 67 21.71 10.88 3.76
N VAL A 68 21.97 11.96 4.51
CA VAL A 68 23.32 12.35 4.96
C VAL A 68 23.33 12.59 6.47
N HIS A 69 24.48 12.55 7.13
CA HIS A 69 24.55 12.82 8.58
C HIS A 69 24.04 14.21 8.96
N ALA A 70 23.27 14.30 10.05
CA ALA A 70 22.60 15.54 10.48
C ALA A 70 23.55 16.64 10.98
N ASN A 71 24.71 16.25 11.53
CA ASN A 71 25.75 17.19 11.96
C ASN A 71 26.53 17.81 10.78
N THR A 72 26.55 17.15 9.61
CA THR A 72 27.22 17.66 8.41
C THR A 72 26.33 18.63 7.65
N PHE A 73 25.05 18.28 7.46
CA PHE A 73 24.09 19.14 6.77
C PHE A 73 22.69 19.04 7.41
N GLY A 74 22.01 20.18 7.60
CA GLY A 74 20.64 20.26 8.13
C GLY A 74 19.53 19.95 7.11
N ASN A 75 19.86 19.46 5.93
CA ASN A 75 18.94 19.10 4.84
C ASN A 75 19.08 17.62 4.42
N GLY A 76 18.28 17.19 3.45
CA GLY A 76 18.32 15.82 2.89
C GLY A 76 17.36 14.84 3.55
N SER A 77 16.10 15.26 3.77
CA SER A 77 15.05 14.36 4.23
C SER A 77 14.68 13.39 3.12
N ASP A 78 14.57 12.12 3.47
CA ASP A 78 13.96 11.09 2.62
C ASP A 78 12.63 10.66 3.25
N ALA A 79 11.63 10.39 2.41
CA ALA A 79 10.34 9.86 2.83
C ALA A 79 9.99 8.67 1.92
N TYR A 80 9.75 7.53 2.54
CA TYR A 80 9.36 6.30 1.85
C TYR A 80 7.97 5.89 2.30
N SER A 81 7.15 5.40 1.38
CA SER A 81 5.91 4.71 1.70
C SER A 81 5.98 3.27 1.21
N TYR A 82 5.46 2.35 2.01
CA TYR A 82 5.38 0.93 1.67
C TYR A 82 3.95 0.45 1.91
N ARG A 83 3.37 -0.22 0.90
CA ARG A 83 2.07 -0.89 1.03
C ARG A 83 2.27 -2.39 1.22
N ILE A 84 1.72 -2.90 2.32
CA ILE A 84 1.76 -4.32 2.68
C ILE A 84 0.60 -5.04 1.99
N GLY A 85 0.93 -6.13 1.30
CA GLY A 85 -0.03 -6.98 0.61
C GLY A 85 -0.41 -6.47 -0.79
N PRO A 86 -1.31 -7.21 -1.47
CA PRO A 86 -1.71 -6.88 -2.83
C PRO A 86 -2.32 -5.48 -2.90
N VAL A 87 -2.13 -4.82 -4.05
CA VAL A 87 -3.01 -3.71 -4.46
C VAL A 87 -4.42 -4.28 -4.31
N PRO A 88 -5.35 -3.64 -3.58
CA PRO A 88 -6.73 -4.10 -3.65
C PRO A 88 -7.09 -4.00 -5.14
N VAL A 89 -7.52 -5.11 -5.74
CA VAL A 89 -8.07 -5.06 -7.09
C VAL A 89 -9.22 -4.08 -7.01
N CYS A 90 -9.11 -2.93 -7.68
CA CYS A 90 -10.26 -2.07 -7.80
C CYS A 90 -11.14 -2.69 -8.86
N LEU A 91 -12.21 -3.31 -8.40
CA LEU A 91 -13.26 -3.86 -9.25
C LEU A 91 -13.92 -2.75 -10.10
N CYS A 92 -13.82 -1.50 -9.63
CA CYS A 92 -14.20 -0.29 -10.32
C CYS A 92 -13.33 0.10 -11.55
N ASP A 93 -12.12 -0.46 -11.67
CA ASP A 93 -11.18 -0.25 -12.78
C ASP A 93 -11.50 -1.32 -13.82
N TRP A 94 -12.65 -1.12 -14.46
CA TRP A 94 -13.36 -2.09 -15.28
C TRP A 94 -12.51 -2.59 -16.45
N ASN A 95 -11.70 -1.70 -17.04
CA ASN A 95 -10.80 -2.07 -18.14
C ASN A 95 -9.35 -2.34 -17.69
N ALA A 96 -9.02 -2.10 -16.42
CA ALA A 96 -7.68 -2.24 -15.85
C ALA A 96 -6.62 -1.34 -16.51
N VAL A 97 -7.00 -0.14 -16.96
CA VAL A 97 -6.14 0.81 -17.67
C VAL A 97 -6.14 2.17 -16.98
N ASP A 98 -4.94 2.57 -16.53
CA ASP A 98 -4.67 3.89 -15.93
C ASP A 98 -5.53 4.23 -14.69
N GLY A 99 -6.09 3.21 -14.03
CA GLY A 99 -6.93 3.33 -12.85
C GLY A 99 -8.32 3.88 -13.15
N VAL A 100 -9.18 3.98 -12.12
CA VAL A 100 -10.59 4.38 -12.28
C VAL A 100 -10.72 5.77 -12.87
N ASN A 101 -11.34 5.84 -14.04
CA ASN A 101 -11.64 7.07 -14.73
C ASN A 101 -12.92 6.95 -15.58
N SER A 102 -13.26 8.00 -16.32
CA SER A 102 -14.47 8.01 -17.15
C SER A 102 -14.54 6.89 -18.19
N ARG A 103 -13.41 6.31 -18.59
CA ARG A 103 -13.37 5.18 -19.51
C ARG A 103 -13.98 3.93 -18.88
N ASP A 104 -13.64 3.61 -17.63
CA ASP A 104 -14.24 2.47 -16.90
C ASP A 104 -15.75 2.58 -16.81
N PHE A 105 -16.25 3.79 -16.55
CA PHE A 105 -17.69 4.05 -16.51
C PHE A 105 -18.39 3.72 -17.83
N PHE A 106 -17.84 4.17 -18.95
CA PHE A 106 -18.46 3.91 -20.26
C PHE A 106 -18.26 2.47 -20.73
N ASP A 107 -17.14 1.83 -20.40
CA ASP A 107 -16.88 0.41 -20.70
C ASP A 107 -17.84 -0.48 -19.88
N PHE A 108 -18.02 -0.19 -18.58
CA PHE A 108 -19.02 -0.87 -17.74
C PHE A 108 -20.43 -0.71 -18.30
N LEU A 109 -20.85 0.50 -18.67
CA LEU A 109 -22.18 0.71 -19.25
C LEU A 109 -22.37 -0.06 -20.55
N THR A 110 -21.33 -0.16 -21.37
CA THR A 110 -21.36 -0.96 -22.60
C THR A 110 -21.60 -2.43 -22.28
N ASP A 111 -20.82 -3.02 -21.37
CA ASP A 111 -20.98 -4.41 -20.96
C ASP A 111 -22.31 -4.66 -20.23
N PHE A 112 -22.78 -3.70 -19.44
CA PHE A 112 -24.06 -3.77 -18.75
C PHE A 112 -25.23 -3.82 -19.74
N PHE A 113 -25.25 -2.97 -20.76
CA PHE A 113 -26.30 -3.02 -21.78
C PHE A 113 -26.17 -4.22 -22.73
N GLU A 114 -25.00 -4.86 -22.79
CA GLU A 114 -24.77 -6.10 -23.54
C GLU A 114 -25.00 -7.40 -22.73
N ASN A 115 -25.47 -7.28 -21.48
CA ASN A 115 -25.70 -8.40 -20.58
C ASN A 115 -24.41 -9.17 -20.19
N LYS A 116 -23.32 -8.43 -19.93
CA LYS A 116 -21.98 -8.96 -19.62
C LYS A 116 -21.36 -8.40 -18.32
N ALA A 117 -22.09 -7.58 -17.56
CA ALA A 117 -21.54 -6.89 -16.39
C ALA A 117 -22.13 -7.39 -15.04
N ASP A 118 -21.88 -8.65 -14.70
CA ASP A 118 -22.15 -9.22 -13.36
C ASP A 118 -21.02 -8.78 -12.40
N TYR A 119 -21.23 -7.63 -11.76
CA TYR A 119 -20.25 -6.95 -10.92
C TYR A 119 -20.09 -7.64 -9.56
N ASN A 120 -21.21 -8.03 -8.95
CA ASN A 120 -21.22 -8.63 -7.62
C ASN A 120 -21.02 -10.16 -7.64
N GLN A 121 -20.95 -10.76 -8.83
CA GLN A 121 -20.71 -12.18 -9.09
C GLN A 121 -21.80 -13.09 -8.53
N ASP A 122 -23.04 -12.62 -8.49
CA ASP A 122 -24.21 -13.39 -8.03
C ASP A 122 -24.90 -14.19 -9.15
N ALA A 123 -24.37 -14.12 -10.37
CA ALA A 123 -24.90 -14.71 -11.60
C ALA A 123 -26.18 -14.05 -12.16
N PHE A 124 -26.61 -12.91 -11.61
CA PHE A 124 -27.77 -12.16 -12.08
C PHE A 124 -27.43 -10.70 -12.41
N MET A 125 -27.22 -10.40 -13.69
CA MET A 125 -27.03 -9.00 -14.09
C MET A 125 -28.32 -8.18 -13.94
N ASN A 126 -28.33 -7.25 -12.99
CA ASN A 126 -29.49 -6.41 -12.69
C ASN A 126 -29.09 -5.04 -12.13
N SER A 127 -30.06 -4.26 -11.64
CA SER A 127 -29.79 -2.93 -11.09
C SER A 127 -28.83 -2.94 -9.89
N GLN A 128 -28.69 -4.07 -9.19
CA GLN A 128 -27.73 -4.22 -8.09
C GLN A 128 -26.29 -4.07 -8.58
N ASP A 129 -25.90 -4.69 -9.70
CA ASP A 129 -24.56 -4.55 -10.29
C ASP A 129 -24.23 -3.10 -10.63
N LEU A 130 -25.21 -2.39 -11.21
CA LEU A 130 -25.06 -0.97 -11.51
C LEU A 130 -24.80 -0.16 -10.22
N PHE A 131 -25.56 -0.38 -9.15
CA PHE A 131 -25.38 0.37 -7.91
C PHE A 131 -24.09 -0.03 -7.17
N ASP A 132 -23.71 -1.30 -7.21
CA ASP A 132 -22.46 -1.79 -6.61
C ASP A 132 -21.24 -1.21 -7.34
N PHE A 133 -21.27 -1.19 -8.68
CA PHE A 133 -20.26 -0.53 -9.50
C PHE A 133 -20.18 0.97 -9.20
N LEU A 134 -21.31 1.70 -9.19
CA LEU A 134 -21.31 3.14 -8.89
C LEU A 134 -20.78 3.45 -7.49
N GLY A 135 -21.12 2.62 -6.51
CA GLY A 135 -20.61 2.73 -5.15
C GLY A 135 -19.08 2.64 -5.12
N CYS A 136 -18.52 1.67 -5.85
CA CYS A 136 -17.08 1.51 -5.97
C CYS A 136 -16.41 2.62 -6.79
N PHE A 137 -16.99 2.99 -7.94
CA PHE A 137 -16.49 4.02 -8.85
C PHE A 137 -16.33 5.38 -8.18
N PHE A 138 -17.33 5.80 -7.39
CA PHE A 138 -17.26 7.09 -6.68
C PHE A 138 -16.46 7.05 -5.38
N ALA A 139 -16.28 5.86 -4.77
CA ALA A 139 -15.40 5.70 -3.61
C ALA A 139 -13.92 5.67 -3.99
N GLY A 140 -13.59 5.19 -5.20
CA GLY A 140 -12.23 4.93 -5.63
C GLY A 140 -11.64 3.64 -5.04
N CYS A 141 -10.34 3.45 -5.27
CA CYS A 141 -9.57 2.23 -4.95
C CYS A 141 -8.80 2.33 -3.63
#